data_AF-A0A7Y2VPJ8-F1
#
_entry.id   AF-A0A7Y2VPJ8-F1
#
_cell.length_a   1.000
_cell.length_b   1.000
_cell.length_c   1.000
_cell.angle_alpha   90.00
_cell.angle_beta   90.00
_cell.angle_gamma   90.00
#
_symmetry.space_group_name_H-M   'P 1'
#
loop_
_entity.id
_entity.type
_entity.pdbx_description
1 polymer ?
#
loop_
_entity_poly.entity_id
_entity_poly.type
_entity_poly.pdbx_seq_one_letter_code
_entity_poly.pdbx_strand_id
1 'polypeptide(L)'
;IRNTEFKDFQTRNGRKVQDGGGVMPDIQIASLKSNDLLNALANNGVIFNYATDYYYDHPLSDMEAFNFAPSDYDGFKQHVAQSSFEFETKAEKVLKETLSGQDKEVFNSTVMADAKALLSSIEKSKYEALDTYEKEIGKQLTDEIIKRYFYREGLYDYYLQNDEAILTSSELLRDTSKYQAILR
;
A
#
# COMPACT_ATOMS: atom_id res chain seq x y z
N ILE A 1 5.33 -2.31 22.18
CA ILE A 1 6.59 -1.61 21.82
C ILE A 1 7.54 -2.68 21.28
N ARG A 2 7.86 -2.67 19.97
CA ARG A 2 8.90 -3.55 19.44
C ARG A 2 10.25 -2.88 19.69
N ASN A 3 11.02 -3.43 20.64
CA ASN A 3 12.44 -3.09 20.80
C ASN A 3 13.23 -3.96 19.82
N THR A 4 13.30 -3.54 18.56
CA THR A 4 14.27 -4.12 17.63
C THR A 4 15.50 -3.22 17.67
N GLU A 5 16.59 -3.70 18.29
CA GLU A 5 17.88 -3.04 18.23
C GLU A 5 18.56 -3.41 16.91
N PHE A 6 18.74 -2.43 16.03
CA PHE A 6 19.52 -2.58 14.81
C PHE A 6 20.98 -2.24 15.09
N LYS A 7 21.90 -3.06 14.60
CA LYS A 7 23.33 -2.71 14.60
C LYS A 7 23.66 -1.91 13.36
N ASP A 8 24.32 -0.79 13.57
CA ASP A 8 24.80 0.08 12.51
C ASP A 8 26.18 -0.38 12.02
N PHE A 9 26.31 -0.55 10.71
CA PHE A 9 27.55 -0.82 9.98
C PHE A 9 27.82 0.30 8.98
N GLN A 10 29.00 0.27 8.37
CA GLN A 10 29.36 1.21 7.32
C GLN A 10 29.92 0.46 6.11
N THR A 11 29.54 0.89 4.90
CA THR A 11 30.20 0.46 3.67
C THR A 11 31.63 1.00 3.61
N ARG A 12 32.45 0.53 2.66
CA ARG A 12 33.82 1.04 2.44
C ARG A 12 33.88 2.57 2.28
N ASN A 13 32.83 3.18 1.76
CA ASN A 13 32.75 4.63 1.54
C ASN A 13 32.06 5.36 2.72
N GLY A 14 31.78 4.70 3.85
CA GLY A 14 31.24 5.34 5.04
C GLY A 14 29.71 5.43 5.10
N ARG A 15 28.99 5.05 4.04
CA ARG A 15 27.52 4.97 4.06
C ARG A 15 27.03 4.02 5.16
N LYS A 16 26.16 4.52 6.02
CA LYS A 16 25.57 3.78 7.15
C LYS A 16 24.55 2.76 6.64
N VAL A 17 24.64 1.52 7.12
CA VAL A 17 23.71 0.42 6.81
C VAL A 17 23.34 -0.30 8.09
N GLN A 18 22.10 -0.78 8.21
CA GLN A 18 21.59 -1.46 9.40
C GLN A 18 21.45 -2.96 9.14
N ASP A 19 21.74 -3.81 10.13
CA ASP A 19 21.46 -5.24 10.00
C ASP A 19 19.94 -5.53 9.94
N GLY A 20 19.58 -6.71 9.42
CA GLY A 20 18.21 -7.23 9.46
C GLY A 20 17.16 -6.51 8.59
N GLY A 21 17.47 -5.36 8.00
CA GLY A 21 16.52 -4.53 7.23
C GLY A 21 16.79 -4.42 5.72
N GLY A 22 17.86 -5.02 5.22
CA GLY A 22 18.30 -4.83 3.83
C GLY A 22 18.98 -3.48 3.60
N VAL A 23 19.17 -3.08 2.34
CA VAL A 23 19.73 -1.78 1.98
C VAL A 23 18.58 -0.80 1.72
N MET A 24 18.41 0.18 2.60
CA MET A 24 17.46 1.27 2.37
C MET A 24 17.87 2.06 1.11
N PRO A 25 16.95 2.34 0.18
CA PRO A 25 17.26 3.13 -1.00
C PRO A 25 17.56 4.59 -0.62
N ASP A 26 18.49 5.20 -1.33
CA ASP A 26 18.86 6.61 -1.12
C ASP A 26 17.75 7.56 -1.58
N ILE A 27 16.92 7.12 -2.54
CA ILE A 27 15.70 7.80 -2.97
C ILE A 27 14.51 6.86 -2.76
N GLN A 28 13.61 7.25 -1.86
CA GLN A 28 12.40 6.49 -1.58
C GLN A 28 11.28 6.89 -2.53
N ILE A 29 10.71 5.90 -3.21
CA ILE A 29 9.52 6.04 -4.05
C ILE A 29 8.31 5.59 -3.24
N ALA A 30 7.47 6.54 -2.82
CA ALA A 30 6.36 6.25 -1.91
C ALA A 30 5.37 5.23 -2.50
N SER A 31 5.08 5.33 -3.79
CA SER A 31 4.14 4.45 -4.50
C SER A 31 4.59 2.98 -4.58
N LEU A 32 5.86 2.68 -4.28
CA LEU A 32 6.38 1.31 -4.19
C LEU A 32 6.28 0.71 -2.79
N LYS A 33 5.82 1.47 -1.79
CA LYS A 33 5.62 0.95 -0.44
C LYS A 33 4.47 -0.06 -0.45
N SER A 34 4.61 -1.07 0.39
CA SER A 34 3.57 -2.07 0.64
C SER A 34 3.34 -2.18 2.14
N ASN A 35 2.11 -2.56 2.51
CA ASN A 35 1.68 -2.81 3.87
C ASN A 35 0.59 -3.90 3.87
N ASP A 36 0.18 -4.34 5.06
CA ASP A 36 -0.79 -5.44 5.20
C ASP A 36 -2.15 -5.12 4.56
N LEU A 37 -2.59 -3.86 4.55
CA LEU A 37 -3.84 -3.44 3.90
C LEU A 37 -3.75 -3.57 2.37
N LEU A 38 -2.68 -3.04 1.76
CA LEU A 38 -2.42 -3.13 0.32
C LEU A 38 -2.38 -4.58 -0.14
N ASN A 39 -1.69 -5.43 0.62
CA ASN A 39 -1.61 -6.85 0.33
C ASN A 39 -2.97 -7.54 0.49
N ALA A 40 -3.76 -7.16 1.50
CA ALA A 40 -5.09 -7.72 1.69
C ALA A 40 -6.05 -7.33 0.55
N LEU A 41 -6.05 -6.07 0.11
CA LEU A 41 -6.87 -5.62 -1.02
C LEU A 41 -6.55 -6.40 -2.30
N ALA A 42 -5.27 -6.60 -2.59
CA ALA A 42 -4.83 -7.37 -3.75
C ALA A 42 -5.16 -8.86 -3.63
N ASN A 43 -4.80 -9.50 -2.51
CA ASN A 43 -4.96 -10.95 -2.32
C ASN A 43 -6.42 -11.40 -2.24
N ASN A 44 -7.31 -10.54 -1.75
CA ASN A 44 -8.75 -10.80 -1.73
C ASN A 44 -9.44 -10.42 -3.06
N GLY A 45 -8.67 -10.05 -4.08
CA GLY A 45 -9.18 -9.74 -5.41
C GLY A 45 -9.96 -8.43 -5.50
N VAL A 46 -9.94 -7.57 -4.48
CA VAL A 46 -10.70 -6.30 -4.47
C VAL A 46 -10.20 -5.38 -5.57
N ILE A 47 -8.88 -5.24 -5.71
CA ILE A 47 -8.26 -4.45 -6.80
C ILE A 47 -8.63 -5.04 -8.17
N PHE A 48 -8.58 -6.36 -8.31
CA PHE A 48 -8.88 -7.06 -9.56
C PHE A 48 -10.34 -6.93 -9.98
N ASN A 49 -11.27 -7.08 -9.03
CA ASN A 49 -12.69 -6.97 -9.28
C ASN A 49 -13.06 -5.53 -9.66
N TYR A 50 -12.55 -4.54 -8.92
CA TYR A 50 -12.76 -3.14 -9.28
C TYR A 50 -12.20 -2.80 -10.67
N ALA A 51 -10.99 -3.26 -11.00
CA ALA A 51 -10.42 -3.05 -12.34
C ALA A 51 -11.26 -3.71 -13.45
N THR A 52 -11.93 -4.81 -13.14
CA THR A 52 -12.87 -5.48 -14.07
C THR A 52 -14.14 -4.66 -14.26
N ASP A 53 -14.73 -4.14 -13.18
CA ASP A 53 -15.91 -3.27 -13.27
C ASP A 53 -15.57 -1.98 -14.04
N TYR A 54 -14.45 -1.35 -13.69
CA TYR A 54 -13.92 -0.18 -14.38
C TYR A 54 -13.77 -0.40 -15.89
N TYR A 55 -13.30 -1.59 -16.29
CA TYR A 55 -13.12 -1.94 -17.70
C TYR A 55 -14.44 -1.90 -18.50
N TYR A 56 -15.52 -2.40 -17.92
CA TYR A 56 -16.82 -2.42 -18.59
C TYR A 56 -17.49 -1.04 -18.61
N ASP A 57 -17.20 -0.20 -17.61
CA ASP A 57 -17.82 1.12 -17.47
C ASP A 57 -17.07 2.23 -18.24
N HIS A 58 -15.78 2.03 -18.58
CA HIS A 58 -14.92 3.09 -19.16
C HIS A 58 -14.26 2.70 -20.49
N PRO A 59 -15.00 2.56 -21.61
CA PRO A 59 -14.41 2.20 -22.89
C PRO A 59 -13.23 3.11 -23.27
N LEU A 60 -12.06 2.51 -23.51
CA LEU A 60 -10.81 3.19 -23.87
C LEU A 60 -10.39 2.81 -25.29
N SER A 61 -10.02 3.81 -26.09
CA SER A 61 -9.54 3.60 -27.47
C SER A 61 -8.07 3.17 -27.52
N ASP A 62 -7.26 3.76 -26.65
CA ASP A 62 -5.81 3.59 -26.59
C ASP A 62 -5.29 3.97 -25.19
N MET A 63 -4.00 3.73 -24.96
CA MET A 63 -3.35 3.98 -23.68
C MET A 63 -3.14 5.47 -23.38
N GLU A 64 -3.01 6.30 -24.41
CA GLU A 64 -2.78 7.74 -24.25
C GLU A 64 -4.04 8.44 -23.71
N ALA A 65 -5.21 7.89 -23.99
CA ALA A 65 -6.48 8.31 -23.42
C ALA A 65 -6.72 7.83 -21.97
N PHE A 66 -5.90 6.93 -21.44
CA PHE A 66 -6.08 6.43 -20.08
C PHE A 66 -5.72 7.50 -19.04
N ASN A 67 -6.64 7.74 -18.11
CA ASN A 67 -6.42 8.61 -16.97
C ASN A 67 -7.25 8.13 -15.78
N PHE A 68 -6.56 7.71 -14.70
CA PHE A 68 -7.21 7.35 -13.46
C PHE A 68 -7.49 8.61 -12.62
N ALA A 69 -8.75 9.06 -12.64
CA ALA A 69 -9.15 10.32 -12.03
C ALA A 69 -9.43 10.18 -10.52
N PRO A 70 -9.43 11.28 -9.74
CA PRO A 70 -9.84 11.24 -8.33
C PRO A 70 -11.25 10.67 -8.11
N SER A 71 -12.18 10.90 -9.05
CA SER A 71 -13.51 10.31 -9.03
C SER A 71 -13.49 8.78 -9.13
N ASP A 72 -12.52 8.22 -9.84
CA ASP A 72 -12.35 6.78 -9.99
C ASP A 72 -11.83 6.18 -8.67
N TYR A 73 -11.02 6.94 -7.93
CA TYR A 73 -10.61 6.52 -6.59
C TYR A 73 -11.78 6.54 -5.59
N ASP A 74 -12.63 7.56 -5.65
CA ASP A 74 -13.85 7.57 -4.85
C ASP A 74 -14.80 6.41 -5.21
N GLY A 75 -14.88 6.06 -6.49
CA GLY A 75 -15.57 4.85 -6.97
C GLY A 75 -14.99 3.57 -6.35
N PHE A 76 -13.67 3.46 -6.28
CA PHE A 76 -13.00 2.34 -5.62
C PHE A 76 -13.34 2.27 -4.13
N LYS A 77 -13.34 3.39 -3.40
CA LYS A 77 -13.73 3.41 -1.97
C LYS A 77 -15.16 2.92 -1.77
N GLN A 78 -16.08 3.27 -2.67
CA GLN A 78 -17.46 2.76 -2.64
C GLN A 78 -17.50 1.25 -2.93
N HIS A 79 -16.73 0.77 -3.91
CA HIS A 79 -16.62 -0.66 -4.20
C HIS A 79 -16.13 -1.45 -2.98
N VAL A 80 -15.10 -0.96 -2.28
CA VAL A 80 -14.61 -1.58 -1.03
C VAL A 80 -15.74 -1.63 0.01
N ALA A 81 -16.43 -0.51 0.25
CA ALA A 81 -17.51 -0.42 1.23
C ALA A 81 -18.74 -1.30 0.93
N GLN A 82 -18.99 -1.61 -0.35
CA GLN A 82 -20.09 -2.48 -0.79
C GLN A 82 -19.68 -3.96 -0.90
N SER A 83 -18.38 -4.23 -0.94
CA SER A 83 -17.85 -5.59 -1.03
C SER A 83 -17.94 -6.34 0.30
N SER A 84 -17.75 -7.65 0.25
CA SER A 84 -17.55 -8.48 1.45
C SER A 84 -16.09 -8.49 1.92
N PHE A 85 -15.31 -7.46 1.57
CA PHE A 85 -13.91 -7.38 1.95
C PHE A 85 -13.78 -7.17 3.45
N GLU A 86 -13.15 -8.13 4.12
CA GLU A 86 -12.74 -8.02 5.50
C GLU A 86 -11.25 -8.32 5.60
N PHE A 87 -10.55 -7.47 6.36
CA PHE A 87 -9.16 -7.68 6.72
C PHE A 87 -9.01 -7.44 8.22
N GLU A 88 -8.48 -8.44 8.90
CA GLU A 88 -8.18 -8.38 10.33
C GLU A 88 -6.68 -8.16 10.53
N THR A 89 -6.31 -7.08 11.23
CA THR A 89 -4.92 -6.89 11.62
C THR A 89 -4.52 -7.87 12.73
N LYS A 90 -3.22 -8.14 12.85
CA LYS A 90 -2.69 -8.95 13.96
C LYS A 90 -3.06 -8.39 15.33
N ALA A 91 -3.14 -7.07 15.46
CA ALA A 91 -3.52 -6.41 16.71
C ALA A 91 -4.99 -6.67 17.06
N GLU A 92 -5.90 -6.56 16.09
CA GLU A 92 -7.32 -6.89 16.27
C GLU A 92 -7.50 -8.35 16.67
N LYS A 93 -6.81 -9.26 15.99
CA LYS A 93 -6.87 -10.69 16.29
C LYS A 93 -6.50 -10.96 17.75
N VAL A 94 -5.37 -10.44 18.20
CA VAL A 94 -4.91 -10.60 19.60
C VAL A 94 -5.89 -9.98 20.58
N LEU A 95 -6.45 -8.81 20.26
CA LEU A 95 -7.43 -8.15 21.12
C LEU A 95 -8.72 -8.97 21.23
N LYS A 96 -9.26 -9.47 20.12
CA LYS A 96 -10.44 -10.35 20.11
C LYS A 96 -10.19 -11.64 20.87
N GLU A 97 -9.03 -12.28 20.65
CA GLU A 97 -8.62 -13.48 21.37
C GLU A 97 -8.57 -13.23 22.88
N THR A 98 -7.94 -12.13 23.30
CA THR A 98 -7.89 -11.71 24.71
C THR A 98 -9.29 -11.56 25.32
N LEU A 99 -10.21 -10.92 24.59
CA LEU A 99 -11.60 -10.71 25.05
C LEU A 99 -12.45 -11.99 25.09
N SER A 100 -12.05 -13.02 24.35
CA SER A 100 -12.69 -14.34 24.31
C SER A 100 -11.99 -15.40 25.16
N GLY A 101 -10.82 -15.09 25.70
CA GLY A 101 -9.94 -16.02 26.41
C GLY A 101 -10.34 -16.28 27.86
N GLN A 102 -9.51 -17.06 28.55
CA GLN A 102 -9.73 -17.47 29.95
C GLN A 102 -9.77 -16.27 30.90
N ASP A 103 -9.04 -15.19 30.59
CA ASP A 103 -8.99 -13.97 31.40
C ASP A 103 -10.29 -13.13 31.32
N LYS A 104 -11.23 -13.48 30.43
CA LYS A 104 -12.52 -12.77 30.32
C LYS A 104 -13.28 -12.73 31.65
N GLU A 105 -13.17 -13.77 32.47
CA GLU A 105 -13.87 -13.87 33.76
C GLU A 105 -13.41 -12.81 34.77
N VAL A 106 -12.19 -12.28 34.62
CA VAL A 106 -11.67 -11.22 35.51
C VAL A 106 -11.88 -9.81 34.94
N PHE A 107 -12.34 -9.68 33.70
CA PHE A 107 -12.65 -8.37 33.10
C PHE A 107 -14.03 -7.88 33.52
N ASN A 108 -14.07 -6.68 34.12
CA ASN A 108 -15.33 -6.02 34.45
C ASN A 108 -15.98 -5.41 33.19
N SER A 109 -17.22 -4.94 33.35
CA SER A 109 -18.01 -4.36 32.26
C SER A 109 -17.33 -3.13 31.60
N THR A 110 -16.60 -2.33 32.37
CA THR A 110 -15.87 -1.16 31.86
C THR A 110 -14.75 -1.58 30.91
N VAL A 111 -13.90 -2.54 31.32
CA VAL A 111 -12.81 -3.05 30.48
C VAL A 111 -13.35 -3.66 29.18
N MET A 112 -14.45 -4.42 29.27
CA MET A 112 -15.09 -4.99 28.08
C MET A 112 -15.64 -3.91 27.14
N ALA A 113 -16.20 -2.83 27.68
CA ALA A 113 -16.71 -1.71 26.89
C ALA A 113 -15.56 -0.94 26.20
N ASP A 114 -14.47 -0.64 26.91
CA ASP A 114 -13.31 0.06 26.37
C ASP A 114 -12.64 -0.74 25.25
N ALA A 115 -12.49 -2.05 25.42
CA ALA A 115 -11.90 -2.91 24.41
C ALA A 115 -12.78 -3.01 23.14
N LYS A 116 -14.11 -3.02 23.30
CA LYS A 116 -15.05 -2.94 22.17
C LYS A 116 -14.97 -1.59 21.47
N ALA A 117 -14.82 -0.50 22.22
CA ALA A 117 -14.61 0.84 21.66
C ALA A 117 -13.29 0.92 20.88
N LEU A 118 -12.22 0.29 21.39
CA LEU A 118 -10.94 0.19 20.69
C LEU A 118 -11.07 -0.60 19.39
N LEU A 119 -11.74 -1.77 19.39
CA LEU A 119 -12.02 -2.52 18.16
C LEU A 119 -12.77 -1.67 17.14
N SER A 120 -13.81 -0.93 17.55
CA SER A 120 -14.55 -0.05 16.66
C SER A 120 -13.69 1.11 16.12
N SER A 121 -12.77 1.63 16.93
CA SER A 121 -11.83 2.68 16.50
C SER A 121 -10.83 2.14 15.48
N ILE A 122 -10.34 0.91 15.68
CA ILE A 122 -9.46 0.24 14.71
C ILE A 122 -10.19 0.03 13.38
N GLU A 123 -11.44 -0.45 13.39
CA GLU A 123 -12.25 -0.57 12.18
C GLU A 123 -12.35 0.76 11.43
N LYS A 124 -12.67 1.86 12.12
CA LYS A 124 -12.72 3.19 11.51
C LYS A 124 -11.36 3.61 10.93
N SER A 125 -10.28 3.39 11.66
CA SER A 125 -8.93 3.72 11.22
C SER A 125 -8.50 2.92 9.97
N LYS A 126 -9.00 1.69 9.80
CA LYS A 126 -8.77 0.91 8.56
C LYS A 126 -9.42 1.56 7.34
N TYR A 127 -10.61 2.16 7.48
CA TYR A 127 -11.22 2.91 6.37
C TYR A 127 -10.44 4.19 6.07
N GLU A 128 -10.01 4.94 7.10
CA GLU A 128 -9.15 6.14 6.93
C GLU A 128 -7.78 5.78 6.33
N ALA A 129 -7.31 4.54 6.50
CA ALA A 129 -6.10 4.06 5.87
C ALA A 129 -6.22 3.94 4.33
N LEU A 130 -7.44 3.80 3.78
CA LEU A 130 -7.63 3.90 2.33
C LEU A 130 -7.24 5.29 1.83
N ASP A 131 -7.62 6.36 2.52
CA ASP A 131 -7.21 7.72 2.14
C ASP A 131 -5.71 7.94 2.39
N THR A 132 -5.19 7.38 3.49
CA THR A 132 -3.76 7.51 3.85
C THR A 132 -2.83 6.88 2.81
N TYR A 133 -3.23 5.76 2.22
CA TYR A 133 -2.44 4.99 1.24
C TYR A 133 -2.99 5.12 -0.18
N GLU A 134 -3.71 6.21 -0.47
CA GLU A 134 -4.32 6.47 -1.78
C GLU A 134 -3.31 6.39 -2.93
N LYS A 135 -2.07 6.87 -2.74
CA LYS A 135 -1.05 6.84 -3.78
C LYS A 135 -0.64 5.40 -4.13
N GLU A 136 -0.41 4.56 -3.14
CA GLU A 136 -0.03 3.16 -3.31
C GLU A 136 -1.20 2.33 -3.87
N ILE A 137 -2.41 2.53 -3.36
CA ILE A 137 -3.63 1.86 -3.86
C ILE A 137 -3.90 2.28 -5.31
N GLY A 138 -3.85 3.59 -5.59
CA GLY A 138 -4.04 4.15 -6.93
C GLY A 138 -3.05 3.58 -7.94
N LYS A 139 -1.79 3.36 -7.54
CA LYS A 139 -0.82 2.64 -8.38
C LYS A 139 -1.28 1.20 -8.64
N GLN A 140 -1.66 0.44 -7.63
CA GLN A 140 -2.13 -0.95 -7.81
C GLN A 140 -3.35 -1.04 -8.73
N LEU A 141 -4.31 -0.11 -8.56
CA LEU A 141 -5.50 -0.01 -9.41
C LEU A 141 -5.11 0.31 -10.85
N THR A 142 -4.26 1.31 -11.05
CA THR A 142 -3.75 1.68 -12.37
C THR A 142 -3.07 0.51 -13.05
N ASP A 143 -2.16 -0.19 -12.36
CA ASP A 143 -1.44 -1.34 -12.89
C ASP A 143 -2.43 -2.45 -13.32
N GLU A 144 -3.45 -2.72 -12.50
CA GLU A 144 -4.46 -3.75 -12.77
C GLU A 144 -5.39 -3.37 -13.93
N ILE A 145 -5.83 -2.11 -13.99
CA ILE A 145 -6.67 -1.58 -15.06
C ILE A 145 -5.92 -1.60 -16.39
N ILE A 146 -4.68 -1.12 -16.44
CA ILE A 146 -3.87 -1.14 -17.67
C ILE A 146 -3.67 -2.58 -18.16
N LYS A 147 -3.39 -3.54 -17.27
CA LYS A 147 -3.30 -4.96 -17.65
C LYS A 147 -4.62 -5.49 -18.21
N ARG A 148 -5.76 -4.98 -17.75
CA ARG A 148 -7.08 -5.39 -18.22
C ARG A 148 -7.33 -4.96 -19.68
N TYR A 149 -6.87 -3.77 -20.05
CA TYR A 149 -6.99 -3.23 -21.41
C TYR A 149 -5.90 -3.70 -22.37
N PHE A 150 -4.65 -3.70 -21.94
CA PHE A 150 -3.47 -3.77 -22.80
C PHE A 150 -2.49 -4.90 -22.43
N TYR A 151 -2.91 -5.80 -21.53
CA TYR A 151 -2.08 -6.89 -21.04
C TYR A 151 -0.77 -6.39 -20.38
N ARG A 152 0.18 -7.29 -20.15
CA ARG A 152 1.42 -6.97 -19.43
C ARG A 152 2.36 -6.13 -20.28
N GLU A 153 2.37 -6.37 -21.60
CA GLU A 153 3.12 -5.60 -22.58
C GLU A 153 2.74 -4.12 -22.48
N GLY A 154 1.43 -3.82 -22.49
CA GLY A 154 0.96 -2.45 -22.32
C GLY A 154 1.29 -1.85 -20.95
N LEU A 155 1.27 -2.64 -19.88
CA LEU A 155 1.72 -2.16 -18.57
C LEU A 155 3.18 -1.69 -18.60
N TYR A 156 4.06 -2.43 -19.29
CA TYR A 156 5.46 -2.02 -19.41
C TYR A 156 5.62 -0.77 -20.27
N ASP A 157 4.88 -0.64 -21.37
CA ASP A 157 4.87 0.58 -22.19
C ASP A 157 4.39 1.79 -21.38
N TYR A 158 3.34 1.62 -20.56
CA TYR A 158 2.84 2.64 -19.65
C TYR A 158 3.90 3.09 -18.65
N TYR A 159 4.64 2.15 -18.05
CA TYR A 159 5.69 2.45 -17.08
C TYR A 159 6.82 3.29 -17.65
N LEU A 160 7.20 3.09 -18.91
CA LEU A 160 8.27 3.88 -19.54
C LEU A 160 8.01 5.39 -19.51
N GLN A 161 6.73 5.79 -19.46
CA GLN A 161 6.31 7.19 -19.46
C GLN A 161 5.81 7.67 -18.09
N ASN A 162 5.26 6.79 -17.25
CA ASN A 162 4.49 7.18 -16.08
C ASN A 162 5.02 6.64 -14.74
N ASP A 163 5.91 5.63 -14.74
CA ASP A 163 6.36 5.04 -13.49
C ASP A 163 7.32 5.98 -12.74
N GLU A 164 6.96 6.31 -11.50
CA GLU A 164 7.70 7.25 -10.65
C GLU A 164 9.16 6.80 -10.45
N ALA A 165 9.43 5.49 -10.35
CA ALA A 165 10.77 4.98 -10.16
C ALA A 165 11.60 5.06 -11.45
N ILE A 166 11.01 4.73 -12.61
CA ILE A 166 11.69 4.87 -13.92
C ILE A 166 12.00 6.34 -14.22
N LEU A 167 11.05 7.24 -13.99
CA LEU A 167 11.23 8.67 -14.22
C LEU A 167 12.28 9.24 -13.27
N THR A 168 12.20 8.93 -11.98
CA THR A 168 13.20 9.37 -10.98
C THR A 168 14.59 8.84 -11.29
N SER A 169 14.69 7.57 -11.70
CA SER A 169 15.98 6.96 -12.09
C SER A 169 16.56 7.65 -13.33
N SER A 170 15.71 7.93 -14.32
CA SER A 170 16.12 8.61 -15.55
C SER A 170 16.58 10.05 -15.30
N GLU A 171 15.89 10.78 -14.43
CA GLU A 171 16.32 12.12 -13.99
C GLU A 171 17.66 12.05 -13.27
N LEU A 172 17.80 11.13 -12.30
CA LEU A 172 19.01 10.98 -11.51
C LEU A 172 20.24 10.67 -12.38
N LEU A 173 20.09 9.74 -13.33
CA LEU A 173 21.19 9.33 -14.22
C LEU A 173 21.62 10.44 -15.19
N ARG A 174 20.74 11.41 -15.47
CA ARG A 174 21.07 12.59 -16.29
C ARG A 174 21.77 13.68 -15.47
N ASP A 175 21.62 13.67 -14.14
CA ASP A 175 22.27 14.61 -13.23
C ASP A 175 23.50 13.99 -12.57
N THR A 176 24.64 14.10 -13.25
CA THR A 176 25.93 13.59 -12.77
C THR A 176 26.29 14.15 -11.38
N SER A 177 25.86 15.37 -11.04
CA SER A 177 26.16 15.97 -9.74
C SER A 177 25.38 15.29 -8.62
N LYS A 178 24.05 15.17 -8.77
CA LYS A 178 23.19 14.45 -7.82
C LYS A 178 23.61 12.99 -7.67
N TYR A 179 23.86 12.31 -8.79
CA TYR A 179 24.29 10.91 -8.79
C TYR A 179 25.60 10.71 -8.02
N GLN A 180 26.62 11.54 -8.29
CA GLN A 180 27.89 11.46 -7.57
C GLN A 180 27.77 11.87 -6.10
N ALA A 181 26.81 12.72 -5.73
CA ALA A 181 26.56 13.06 -4.33
C ALA A 181 25.98 11.88 -3.54
N ILE A 182 25.14 11.04 -4.17
CA ILE A 182 24.56 9.85 -3.55
C ILE A 182 25.58 8.72 -3.37
N LEU A 183 26.52 8.55 -4.31
CA LEU A 183 27.52 7.48 -4.26
C LEU A 183 28.67 7.72 -3.26
N ARG A 184 28.69 8.88 -2.60
CA ARG A 184 29.76 9.26 -1.66
C ARG A 184 29.71 8.49 -0.35
#